data_AF-A0AA37MC40-F1
#
_entry.id   AF-A0AA37MC40-F1
#
_cell.length_a   1.000
_cell.length_b   1.000
_cell.length_c   1.000
_cell.angle_alpha   90.00
_cell.angle_beta   90.00
_cell.angle_gamma   90.00
#
_symmetry.space_group_name_H-M   'P 1'
#
loop_
_entity.id
_entity.type
_entity.pdbx_description
1 polymer ?
#
loop_
_entity_poly.entity_id
_entity_poly.type
_entity_poly.pdbx_seq_one_letter_code
_entity_poly.pdbx_strand_id
1 'polypeptide(L)' 'MRVRVRTLTLPDTYQDHDTPDRMYAEAGLDAAAIVAKVNEVLPERQDGRSRLRLA' A
#
# COMPACT_ATOMS: atom_id res chain seq x y z
N MET A 1 -4.75 0.46 21.51
CA MET A 1 -4.66 0.55 20.03
C MET A 1 -3.73 -0.57 19.56
N ARG A 2 -4.23 -1.54 18.78
CA ARG A 2 -3.41 -2.69 18.34
C ARG A 2 -2.86 -2.39 16.94
N VAL A 3 -1.55 -2.26 16.82
CA VAL A 3 -0.88 -2.09 15.51
C VAL A 3 -1.03 -3.38 14.71
N ARG A 4 -1.46 -3.29 13.45
CA ARG A 4 -1.51 -4.41 12.51
C ARG A 4 -0.39 -4.21 11.49
N VAL A 5 0.48 -5.20 11.35
CA VAL A 5 1.56 -5.20 10.35
C VAL A 5 1.10 -6.07 9.18
N ARG A 6 1.24 -5.55 7.95
CA ARG A 6 0.97 -6.27 6.70
C ARG A 6 2.18 -6.09 5.81
N THR A 7 2.75 -7.18 5.33
CA THR A 7 3.98 -7.18 4.53
C THR A 7 3.67 -7.39 3.06
N LEU A 8 4.46 -6.76 2.19
CA LEU A 8 4.61 -7.13 0.79
C LEU A 8 5.88 -7.96 0.65
N THR A 9 5.82 -9.02 -0.15
CA THR A 9 6.92 -9.98 -0.30
C THR A 9 7.10 -10.30 -1.78
N LEU A 10 8.31 -10.71 -2.14
CA LEU A 10 8.58 -11.18 -3.50
C LEU A 10 7.65 -12.37 -3.83
N PRO A 11 6.94 -12.34 -4.96
CA PRO A 11 6.06 -13.44 -5.35
C PRO A 11 6.90 -14.67 -5.72
N ASP A 12 6.33 -15.86 -5.48
CA ASP A 12 6.90 -17.13 -5.93
C ASP A 12 6.62 -17.31 -7.43
N THR A 13 7.33 -16.55 -8.24
CA THR A 13 7.20 -16.53 -9.70
C THR A 13 8.55 -16.15 -10.29
N TYR A 14 8.89 -16.78 -11.42
CA TYR A 14 10.10 -16.44 -12.16
C TYR A 14 10.03 -15.00 -12.69
N GLN A 15 11.10 -14.24 -12.50
CA GLN A 15 11.26 -12.87 -12.99
C GLN A 15 12.49 -12.82 -13.90
N ASP A 16 12.34 -12.17 -15.06
CA ASP A 16 13.44 -11.96 -15.97
C ASP A 16 14.44 -10.93 -15.39
N HIS A 17 15.72 -11.06 -15.76
CA HIS A 17 16.72 -10.10 -15.30
C HIS A 17 16.61 -8.78 -16.07
N ASP A 18 16.52 -7.68 -15.32
CA ASP A 18 16.43 -6.33 -15.85
C ASP A 18 17.06 -5.34 -14.85
N THR A 19 16.92 -4.05 -15.12
CA THR A 19 17.17 -2.98 -14.16
C THR A 19 16.36 -3.19 -12.87
N PRO A 20 16.92 -2.85 -11.69
CA PRO A 20 16.23 -3.02 -10.42
C PRO A 20 14.81 -2.41 -10.38
N ASP A 21 14.64 -1.23 -10.96
CA ASP A 21 13.34 -0.55 -11.01
C ASP A 21 12.28 -1.37 -11.74
N ARG A 22 12.63 -1.98 -12.86
CA ARG A 22 11.72 -2.83 -13.64
C ARG A 22 11.41 -4.14 -12.92
N MET A 23 12.41 -4.74 -12.28
CA MET A 23 12.21 -5.95 -11.47
C MET A 23 11.26 -5.69 -10.29
N TYR A 24 11.38 -4.55 -9.60
CA TYR A 24 10.44 -4.21 -8.51
C TYR A 24 9.02 -3.93 -9.01
N ALA A 25 8.89 -3.28 -10.16
CA ALA A 25 7.59 -3.05 -10.78
C ALA A 25 6.92 -4.38 -11.17
N GLU A 26 7.67 -5.31 -11.78
CA GLU A 26 7.19 -6.66 -12.13
C GLU A 26 6.76 -7.45 -10.89
N ALA A 27 7.54 -7.38 -9.81
CA ALA A 27 7.22 -8.02 -8.54
C ALA A 27 6.05 -7.38 -7.77
N GLY A 28 5.55 -6.21 -8.20
CA GLY A 28 4.56 -5.44 -7.47
C GLY A 28 5.09 -4.89 -6.13
N LEU A 29 6.39 -4.60 -6.07
CA LEU A 29 7.10 -4.06 -4.90
C LEU A 29 7.56 -2.62 -5.11
N ASP A 30 6.97 -1.92 -6.08
CA ASP A 30 7.23 -0.52 -6.37
C ASP A 30 6.30 0.43 -5.58
N ALA A 31 6.54 1.74 -5.74
CA ALA A 31 5.76 2.77 -5.03
C ALA A 31 4.27 2.73 -5.39
N ALA A 32 3.93 2.46 -6.66
CA ALA A 32 2.54 2.43 -7.11
C ALA A 32 1.79 1.24 -6.48
N ALA A 33 2.41 0.06 -6.45
CA ALA A 33 1.85 -1.14 -5.84
C ALA A 33 1.70 -0.99 -4.31
N ILE A 34 2.64 -0.33 -3.63
CA ILE A 34 2.52 0.00 -2.20
C ILE A 34 1.27 0.86 -1.96
N VAL A 35 1.07 1.93 -2.74
CA VAL A 35 -0.10 2.80 -2.60
C VAL A 35 -1.39 2.04 -2.89
N ALA A 36 -1.41 1.22 -3.93
CA ALA A 36 -2.55 0.37 -4.25
C ALA A 36 -2.90 -0.58 -3.08
N LYS A 37 -1.89 -1.25 -2.52
CA LYS A 37 -2.08 -2.15 -1.37
C LYS A 37 -2.60 -1.39 -0.14
N VAL A 38 -2.08 -0.19 0.13
CA VAL A 38 -2.56 0.66 1.23
C VAL A 38 -4.04 0.99 1.07
N ASN A 39 -4.47 1.37 -0.13
CA ASN A 39 -5.87 1.67 -0.40
C ASN A 39 -6.78 0.43 -0.30
N GLU A 40 -6.27 -0.75 -0.66
CA GLU A 40 -7.00 -2.02 -0.49
C GLU A 40 -7.16 -2.39 0.99
N VAL A 41 -6.12 -2.18 1.82
CA VAL A 41 -6.10 -2.70 3.20
C VAL A 41 -6.57 -1.72 4.26
N LEU A 42 -6.60 -0.42 3.96
CA LEU A 42 -7.10 0.60 4.87
C LEU A 42 -8.58 0.87 4.57
N PRO A 43 -9.45 0.86 5.60
CA PRO A 43 -10.82 1.31 5.41
C PRO A 43 -10.83 2.82 5.11
N GLU A 44 -11.91 3.30 4.49
CA GLU A 44 -12.15 4.74 4.36
C GLU A 44 -11.98 5.42 5.71
N ARG A 45 -11.26 6.55 5.71
CA ARG A 45 -11.09 7.32 6.93
C ARG A 45 -12.45 7.87 7.32
N GLN A 46 -12.96 7.39 8.45
CA GLN A 46 -14.12 7.99 9.07
C GLN A 46 -13.67 9.34 9.64
N ASP A 47 -13.83 10.41 8.85
CA ASP A 47 -13.43 11.75 9.24
C ASP A 47 -14.32 12.23 10.40
N GLY A 48 -13.89 11.91 11.63
CA GLY A 48 -14.47 12.38 12.88
C GLY A 48 -14.19 13.86 13.17
N ARG A 49 -13.92 14.67 12.14
CA ARG A 49 -13.89 16.13 12.29
C ARG A 49 -15.33 16.61 12.33
N SER A 50 -15.94 16.47 13.50
CA SER A 50 -17.15 17.20 13.87
C SER A 50 -16.93 18.65 13.47
N ARG A 51 -17.66 19.09 12.43
CA ARG A 51 -17.69 20.49 12.01
C ARG A 51 -18.07 21.25 13.26
N LEU A 52 -17.11 21.96 13.86
CA LEU A 52 -17.39 22.88 14.96
C LEU A 52 -18.51 23.79 14.47
N ARG A 53 -19.72 23.58 15.02
CA ARG A 53 -20.84 24.48 14.82
C ARG A 53 -20.44 25.77 15.52
N LEU A 54 -19.86 26.69 14.75
CA LEU A 54 -19.70 28.06 15.19
C LEU A 54 -21.10 28.67 15.18
N ALA A 55 -21.63 28.89 16.38
CA ALA A 55 -22.84 29.65 16.64
C ALA A 55 -22.59 31.14 16.40
#